data_AF-A0A7C4VU80-F1
#
_entry.id   AF-A0A7C4VU80-F1
#
_cell.length_a   1.000
_cell.length_b   1.000
_cell.length_c   1.000
_cell.angle_alpha   90.00
_cell.angle_beta   90.00
_cell.angle_gamma   90.00
#
_symmetry.space_group_name_H-M   'P 1'
#
loop_
_entity.id
_entity.type
_entity.pdbx_description
1 polymer ?
#
loop_
_entity_poly.entity_id
_entity_poly.type
_entity_poly.pdbx_seq_one_letter_code
_entity_poly.pdbx_strand_id
1 'polypeptide(L)'
;MTHIVVLRCPNCGALVGKETMKCQYCGAELVLLPDGSAFKFRSETVCPKCGAVNEKSSWFCVSCNTVLTKDIDMLKELQKKIRFEQERAISYMPSWMREKIEPDEFVYFVFKIGGNDFYAVTDKRIIKSRHGKYEEAPLKDVVSVGPPRVKTGLGIFVPSVTSFFEVNTFHGTIVFDGFGMQDAQFCGILNSWVKFALKNHDARKKDVRLLILNLPLGQE
;
A
#
# COMPACT_ATOMS: atom_id res chain seq x y z
N MET A 1 -24.12 3.17 -1.67
CA MET A 1 -22.75 2.66 -1.88
C MET A 1 -22.63 1.34 -1.14
N THR A 2 -22.47 0.24 -1.85
CA THR A 2 -22.22 -1.07 -1.25
C THR A 2 -20.84 -1.02 -0.58
N HIS A 3 -20.78 -1.22 0.74
CA HIS A 3 -19.50 -1.34 1.44
C HIS A 3 -18.80 -2.61 0.94
N ILE A 4 -17.79 -2.47 0.09
CA ILE A 4 -16.93 -3.59 -0.29
C ILE A 4 -16.12 -3.95 0.94
N VAL A 5 -16.46 -5.09 1.55
CA VAL A 5 -15.68 -5.66 2.65
C VAL A 5 -14.43 -6.26 2.04
N VAL A 6 -13.26 -5.79 2.45
CA VAL A 6 -11.97 -6.30 1.99
C VAL A 6 -11.34 -7.20 3.05
N LEU A 7 -10.79 -8.33 2.62
CA LEU A 7 -10.05 -9.28 3.45
C LEU A 7 -8.64 -9.48 2.89
N ARG A 8 -7.74 -9.99 3.72
CA ARG A 8 -6.36 -10.31 3.29
C ARG A 8 -6.32 -11.69 2.65
N CYS A 9 -5.71 -11.78 1.48
CA CYS A 9 -5.31 -13.05 0.89
C CYS A 9 -4.30 -13.74 1.83
N PRO A 10 -4.53 -14.99 2.28
CA PRO A 10 -3.62 -15.68 3.18
C PRO A 10 -2.28 -16.03 2.51
N ASN A 11 -2.23 -16.07 1.18
CA ASN A 11 -1.02 -16.43 0.43
C ASN A 11 -0.08 -15.24 0.32
N CYS A 12 -0.56 -14.12 -0.23
CA CYS A 12 0.30 -12.96 -0.50
C CYS A 12 0.06 -11.75 0.42
N GLY A 13 -1.03 -11.74 1.19
CA GLY A 13 -1.41 -10.62 2.06
C GLY A 13 -2.10 -9.44 1.39
N ALA A 14 -2.34 -9.50 0.07
CA ALA A 14 -3.09 -8.48 -0.65
C ALA A 14 -4.50 -8.30 -0.08
N LEU A 15 -5.01 -7.07 -0.13
CA LEU A 15 -6.41 -6.78 0.14
C LEU A 15 -7.24 -7.15 -1.10
N VAL A 16 -8.24 -8.01 -0.92
CA VAL A 16 -9.16 -8.44 -1.98
C VAL A 16 -10.60 -8.41 -1.45
N GLY A 17 -11.58 -8.22 -2.34
CA GLY A 17 -13.00 -8.20 -1.95
C GLY A 17 -13.45 -9.53 -1.36
N LYS A 18 -14.38 -9.51 -0.40
CA LYS A 18 -14.89 -10.70 0.29
C LYS A 18 -15.56 -11.70 -0.67
N GLU A 19 -16.11 -11.22 -1.77
CA GLU A 19 -16.70 -11.98 -2.87
C GLU A 19 -15.66 -12.58 -3.85
N THR A 20 -14.40 -12.22 -3.71
CA THR A 20 -13.32 -12.71 -4.58
C THR A 20 -12.95 -14.15 -4.25
N MET A 21 -13.10 -15.06 -5.22
CA MET A 21 -12.72 -16.47 -5.09
C MET A 21 -11.28 -16.77 -5.58
N LYS A 22 -10.63 -15.79 -6.22
CA LYS A 22 -9.26 -15.91 -6.74
C LYS A 22 -8.51 -14.59 -6.58
N CYS A 23 -7.36 -14.63 -5.91
CA CYS A 23 -6.56 -13.43 -5.69
C CYS A 23 -5.98 -12.90 -7.01
N GLN A 24 -6.33 -11.67 -7.38
CA GLN A 24 -5.86 -11.00 -8.60
C GLN A 24 -4.35 -10.70 -8.64
N TYR A 25 -3.64 -10.86 -7.52
CA TYR A 25 -2.22 -10.54 -7.42
C TYR A 25 -1.31 -11.77 -7.44
N CYS A 26 -1.74 -12.87 -6.81
CA CYS A 26 -0.92 -14.06 -6.69
C CYS A 26 -1.56 -15.32 -7.26
N GLY A 27 -2.77 -15.24 -7.83
CA GLY A 27 -3.48 -16.37 -8.43
C GLY A 27 -4.13 -17.33 -7.45
N ALA A 28 -3.84 -17.19 -6.15
CA ALA A 28 -4.31 -18.10 -5.12
C ALA A 28 -5.84 -18.20 -5.09
N GLU A 29 -6.35 -19.42 -5.03
CA GLU A 29 -7.78 -19.67 -4.81
C GLU A 29 -8.15 -19.46 -3.33
N LEU A 30 -9.27 -18.78 -3.12
CA LEU A 30 -9.69 -18.30 -1.82
C LEU A 30 -10.98 -19.00 -1.40
N VAL A 31 -10.99 -19.48 -0.15
CA VAL A 31 -12.20 -20.02 0.48
C VAL A 31 -12.49 -19.18 1.72
N LEU A 32 -13.68 -18.57 1.76
CA LEU A 32 -14.12 -17.78 2.89
C LEU A 32 -14.41 -18.71 4.08
N LEU A 33 -13.96 -18.33 5.28
CA LEU A 33 -14.32 -19.05 6.50
C LEU A 33 -15.84 -18.94 6.78
N PRO A 34 -16.46 -19.91 7.48
CA PRO A 34 -17.90 -19.88 7.75
C PRO A 34 -18.39 -18.63 8.48
N ASP A 35 -17.55 -18.06 9.35
CA ASP A 35 -17.82 -16.81 10.07
C ASP A 35 -17.62 -15.54 9.21
N GLY A 36 -17.12 -15.69 7.99
CA GLY A 36 -16.84 -14.62 7.05
C GLY A 36 -15.73 -13.66 7.48
N SER A 37 -14.87 -14.05 8.41
CA SER A 37 -13.84 -13.18 9.02
C SER A 37 -12.51 -13.18 8.26
N ALA A 38 -12.18 -14.28 7.58
CA ALA A 38 -10.93 -14.43 6.83
C ALA A 38 -11.07 -15.42 5.67
N PHE A 39 -10.04 -15.47 4.83
CA PHE A 39 -9.86 -16.49 3.81
C PHE A 39 -8.88 -17.56 4.30
N LYS A 40 -9.07 -18.79 3.84
CA LYS A 40 -8.09 -19.88 3.90
C LYS A 40 -7.73 -20.38 2.50
N PHE A 41 -6.65 -21.15 2.41
CA PHE A 41 -6.29 -21.86 1.18
C PHE A 41 -7.37 -22.87 0.79
N ARG A 42 -7.60 -23.01 -0.52
CA ARG A 42 -8.35 -24.16 -1.03
C ARG A 42 -7.48 -25.43 -0.94
N SER A 43 -6.22 -25.33 -1.36
CA SER A 43 -5.27 -26.43 -1.35
C SER A 43 -3.84 -25.90 -1.21
N GLU A 44 -2.97 -26.67 -0.57
CA GLU A 44 -1.57 -26.32 -0.33
C GLU A 44 -0.63 -27.01 -1.32
N THR A 45 0.50 -26.36 -1.59
CA THR A 45 1.64 -26.93 -2.31
C THR A 45 2.94 -26.43 -1.69
N VAL A 46 4.01 -27.20 -1.83
CA VAL A 46 5.34 -26.85 -1.33
C VAL A 46 6.17 -26.29 -2.50
N CYS A 47 6.78 -25.12 -2.30
CA CYS A 47 7.66 -24.54 -3.31
C CYS A 47 8.88 -25.45 -3.54
N PRO A 48 9.15 -25.87 -4.79
CA PRO A 48 10.26 -26.79 -5.08
C PRO A 48 11.65 -26.15 -4.88
N LYS A 49 11.74 -24.82 -4.82
CA LYS A 49 13.02 -24.11 -4.66
C LYS A 49 13.38 -23.85 -3.20
N CYS A 50 12.42 -23.48 -2.35
CA CYS A 50 12.69 -23.05 -0.97
C CYS A 50 11.91 -23.78 0.12
N GLY A 51 11.00 -24.69 -0.23
CA GLY A 51 10.22 -25.46 0.75
C GLY A 51 9.06 -24.70 1.41
N ALA A 52 8.83 -23.43 1.07
CA ALA A 52 7.70 -22.67 1.63
C ALA A 52 6.34 -23.26 1.17
N VAL A 53 5.36 -23.28 2.07
CA VAL A 53 3.96 -23.62 1.73
C VAL A 53 3.30 -22.45 1.02
N ASN A 54 2.65 -22.72 -0.10
CA ASN A 54 1.87 -21.75 -0.89
C ASN A 54 0.51 -22.35 -1.21
N GLU A 55 -0.43 -21.51 -1.61
CA GLU A 55 -1.67 -21.99 -2.22
C GLU A 55 -1.36 -22.66 -3.57
N LYS A 56 -2.00 -23.80 -3.87
CA LYS A 56 -1.69 -24.66 -5.03
C LYS A 56 -1.80 -23.96 -6.38
N SER A 57 -2.76 -23.05 -6.54
CA SER A 57 -2.98 -22.27 -7.76
C SER A 57 -2.18 -20.96 -7.77
N SER A 58 -1.33 -20.71 -6.77
CA SER A 58 -0.51 -19.51 -6.73
C SER A 58 0.48 -19.45 -7.88
N TRP A 59 0.61 -18.27 -8.49
CA TRP A 59 1.45 -18.05 -9.66
C TRP A 59 2.95 -17.99 -9.36
N PHE A 60 3.33 -17.62 -8.16
CA PHE A 60 4.73 -17.54 -7.73
C PHE A 60 4.82 -17.72 -6.22
N CYS A 61 5.98 -18.18 -5.75
CA CYS A 61 6.24 -18.29 -4.33
C CYS A 61 6.52 -16.91 -3.73
N VAL A 62 5.69 -16.48 -2.77
CA VAL A 62 5.82 -15.18 -2.11
C VAL A 62 7.07 -15.05 -1.23
N SER A 63 7.73 -16.18 -0.94
CA SER A 63 8.92 -16.24 -0.10
C SER A 63 10.23 -16.13 -0.88
N CYS A 64 10.28 -16.66 -2.12
CA CYS A 64 11.51 -16.73 -2.92
C CYS A 64 11.36 -16.31 -4.38
N ASN A 65 10.19 -15.81 -4.77
CA ASN A 65 9.85 -15.33 -6.11
C ASN A 65 9.97 -16.37 -7.24
N THR A 66 10.03 -17.65 -6.90
CA THR A 66 10.00 -18.74 -7.91
C THR A 66 8.64 -18.72 -8.60
N VAL A 67 8.63 -18.64 -9.92
CA VAL A 67 7.40 -18.77 -10.71
C VAL A 67 6.89 -20.21 -10.60
N LEU A 68 5.62 -20.37 -10.24
CA LEU A 68 4.94 -21.66 -10.02
C LEU A 68 3.87 -21.94 -11.10
N THR A 69 3.48 -20.93 -11.89
CA THR A 69 2.55 -21.07 -13.01
C THR A 69 3.28 -21.26 -14.35
N LYS A 70 2.61 -21.89 -15.31
CA LYS A 70 3.04 -21.94 -16.72
C LYS A 70 2.53 -20.74 -17.53
N ASP A 71 1.57 -20.00 -16.99
CA ASP A 71 0.99 -18.82 -17.63
C ASP A 71 1.87 -17.59 -17.36
N ILE A 72 2.96 -17.48 -18.12
CA ILE A 72 3.95 -16.40 -18.00
C ILE A 72 3.39 -15.08 -18.54
N ASP A 73 2.57 -15.13 -19.58
CA ASP A 73 2.00 -13.93 -20.21
C ASP A 73 1.09 -13.16 -19.26
N MET A 74 0.25 -13.87 -18.49
CA MET A 74 -0.55 -13.23 -17.44
C MET A 74 0.33 -12.54 -16.39
N LEU A 75 1.48 -13.12 -16.00
CA LEU A 75 2.41 -12.48 -15.07
C LEU A 75 3.08 -11.24 -15.69
N LYS A 76 3.44 -11.29 -16.98
CA LYS A 76 3.96 -10.13 -17.72
C LYS A 76 2.93 -9.00 -17.76
N GLU A 77 1.67 -9.30 -18.07
CA GLU A 77 0.58 -8.31 -18.08
C GLU A 77 0.31 -7.70 -16.71
N LEU A 78 0.32 -8.54 -15.65
CA LEU A 78 0.17 -8.06 -14.29
C LEU A 78 1.35 -7.15 -13.88
N GLN A 79 2.57 -7.51 -14.27
CA GLN A 79 3.76 -6.69 -14.02
C GLN A 79 3.66 -5.35 -14.75
N LYS A 80 3.26 -5.33 -16.03
CA LYS A 80 3.02 -4.10 -16.80
C LYS A 80 1.97 -3.21 -16.14
N LYS A 81 0.83 -3.78 -15.72
CA LYS A 81 -0.23 -3.05 -15.02
C LYS A 81 0.29 -2.39 -13.74
N ILE A 82 1.07 -3.12 -12.93
CA ILE A 82 1.62 -2.58 -11.67
C ILE A 82 2.66 -1.49 -11.95
N ARG A 83 3.52 -1.64 -12.97
CA ARG A 83 4.45 -0.58 -13.37
C ARG A 83 3.71 0.70 -13.75
N PHE A 84 2.67 0.58 -14.58
CA PHE A 84 1.84 1.72 -14.96
C PHE A 84 1.18 2.40 -13.74
N GLU A 85 0.68 1.61 -12.78
CA GLU A 85 0.12 2.15 -11.53
C GLU A 85 1.18 2.89 -10.70
N GLN A 86 2.42 2.38 -10.62
CA GLN A 86 3.55 3.05 -9.96
C GLN A 86 3.95 4.35 -10.66
N GLU A 87 4.13 4.32 -11.97
CA GLU A 87 4.46 5.51 -12.77
C GLU A 87 3.39 6.60 -12.61
N ARG A 88 2.11 6.22 -12.63
CA ARG A 88 1.00 7.14 -12.39
C ARG A 88 1.04 7.72 -10.98
N ALA A 89 1.29 6.91 -9.95
CA ALA A 89 1.40 7.39 -8.58
C ALA A 89 2.56 8.39 -8.43
N ILE A 90 3.74 8.06 -8.97
CA ILE A 90 4.93 8.93 -8.97
C ILE A 90 4.65 10.24 -9.73
N SER A 91 3.87 10.20 -10.81
CA SER A 91 3.51 11.39 -11.59
C SER A 91 2.73 12.45 -10.79
N TYR A 92 2.07 12.07 -9.70
CA TYR A 92 1.39 13.03 -8.82
C TYR A 92 2.35 13.85 -7.96
N MET A 93 3.60 13.39 -7.78
CA MET A 93 4.61 14.15 -7.07
C MET A 93 5.20 15.27 -7.96
N PRO A 94 5.73 16.36 -7.35
CA PRO A 94 6.55 17.35 -8.05
C PRO A 94 7.84 16.74 -8.63
N SER A 95 8.41 17.34 -9.69
CA SER A 95 9.60 16.82 -10.38
C SER A 95 10.77 16.55 -9.44
N TRP A 96 11.11 17.51 -8.59
CA TRP A 96 12.20 17.40 -7.61
C TRP A 96 12.03 16.23 -6.63
N MET A 97 10.79 15.80 -6.36
CA MET A 97 10.53 14.65 -5.51
C MET A 97 10.66 13.35 -6.32
N ARG A 98 10.23 13.33 -7.58
CA ARG A 98 10.38 12.14 -8.45
C ARG A 98 11.84 11.74 -8.60
N GLU A 99 12.73 12.72 -8.70
CA GLU A 99 14.19 12.51 -8.77
C GLU A 99 14.79 11.92 -7.48
N LYS A 100 14.07 12.04 -6.34
CA LYS A 100 14.48 11.49 -5.03
C LYS A 100 13.91 10.11 -4.73
N ILE A 101 12.95 9.61 -5.52
CA ILE A 101 12.41 8.27 -5.34
C ILE A 101 13.42 7.26 -5.87
N GLU A 102 13.81 6.30 -5.02
CA GLU A 102 14.77 5.28 -5.41
C GLU A 102 14.14 4.32 -6.44
N PRO A 103 14.89 3.77 -7.41
CA PRO A 103 14.33 2.89 -8.45
C PRO A 103 13.60 1.64 -7.91
N ASP A 104 13.95 1.19 -6.70
CA ASP A 104 13.36 0.05 -6.00
C ASP A 104 12.38 0.47 -4.88
N GLU A 105 12.12 1.76 -4.69
CA GLU A 105 11.16 2.28 -3.70
C GLU A 105 9.73 2.17 -4.24
N PHE A 106 8.91 1.36 -3.57
CA PHE A 106 7.53 1.13 -3.95
C PHE A 106 6.61 2.20 -3.35
N VAL A 107 5.90 2.94 -4.20
CA VAL A 107 4.97 3.99 -3.79
C VAL A 107 3.59 3.39 -3.54
N TYR A 108 3.16 3.38 -2.28
CA TYR A 108 1.82 2.90 -1.91
C TYR A 108 0.73 3.89 -2.29
N PHE A 109 0.97 5.17 -2.01
CA PHE A 109 -0.06 6.20 -2.13
C PHE A 109 0.56 7.58 -2.26
N VAL A 110 -0.06 8.43 -3.09
CA VAL A 110 0.26 9.85 -3.22
C VAL A 110 -1.04 10.64 -3.21
N PHE A 111 -1.12 11.64 -2.35
CA PHE A 111 -2.20 12.61 -2.32
C PHE A 111 -1.64 13.98 -2.70
N LYS A 112 -1.93 14.42 -3.93
CA LYS A 112 -1.54 15.76 -4.41
C LYS A 112 -2.59 16.77 -3.98
N ILE A 113 -2.15 17.80 -3.28
CA ILE A 113 -3.01 18.91 -2.83
C ILE A 113 -2.98 20.02 -3.88
N GLY A 114 -1.77 20.40 -4.33
CA GLY A 114 -1.58 21.43 -5.36
C GLY A 114 -0.16 21.93 -5.41
N GLY A 115 0.33 22.35 -6.58
CA GLY A 115 1.71 22.81 -6.75
C GLY A 115 2.73 21.81 -6.21
N ASN A 116 3.51 22.23 -5.20
CA ASN A 116 4.51 21.42 -4.49
C ASN A 116 3.96 20.71 -3.24
N ASP A 117 2.68 20.88 -2.91
CA ASP A 117 2.06 20.31 -1.72
C ASP A 117 1.49 18.93 -2.04
N PHE A 118 2.01 17.92 -1.34
CA PHE A 118 1.59 16.54 -1.46
C PHE A 118 1.96 15.73 -0.22
N TYR A 119 1.27 14.61 -0.04
CA TYR A 119 1.63 13.56 0.90
C TYR A 119 1.93 12.27 0.13
N ALA A 120 2.91 11.51 0.57
CA ALA A 120 3.21 10.21 -0.01
C ALA A 120 3.57 9.17 1.06
N VAL A 121 3.30 7.91 0.75
CA VAL A 121 3.70 6.76 1.55
C VAL A 121 4.38 5.77 0.62
N THR A 122 5.58 5.34 0.99
CA THR A 122 6.34 4.32 0.27
C THR A 122 6.61 3.12 1.19
N ASP A 123 7.26 2.10 0.66
CA ASP A 123 7.78 0.98 1.45
C ASP A 123 9.04 1.30 2.27
N LYS A 124 9.57 2.53 2.12
CA LYS A 124 10.74 3.02 2.86
C LYS A 124 10.43 4.15 3.83
N ARG A 125 9.50 5.04 3.49
CA ARG A 125 9.25 6.29 4.24
C ARG A 125 7.85 6.87 4.05
N ILE A 126 7.52 7.81 4.92
CA ILE A 126 6.33 8.66 4.82
C ILE A 126 6.82 10.08 4.52
N ILE A 127 6.17 10.76 3.59
CA ILE A 127 6.64 12.04 3.04
C ILE A 127 5.51 13.07 3.11
N LYS A 128 5.87 14.27 3.54
CA LYS A 128 4.99 15.43 3.63
C LYS A 128 5.69 16.64 3.04
N SER A 129 5.10 17.23 2.01
CA SER A 129 5.45 18.57 1.53
C SER A 129 4.22 19.44 1.65
N ARG A 130 4.27 20.49 2.47
CA ARG A 130 3.12 21.37 2.67
C ARG A 130 3.54 22.79 3.02
N HIS A 131 2.94 23.77 2.36
CA HIS A 131 3.18 25.20 2.58
C HIS A 131 4.69 25.54 2.59
N GLY A 132 5.44 24.94 1.65
CA GLY A 132 6.89 25.13 1.52
C GLY A 132 7.75 24.39 2.55
N LYS A 133 7.17 23.64 3.49
CA LYS A 133 7.91 22.79 4.44
C LYS A 133 7.93 21.34 3.94
N TYR A 134 9.13 20.79 3.80
CA TYR A 134 9.38 19.38 3.52
C TYR A 134 9.72 18.63 4.82
N GLU A 135 9.03 17.52 5.07
CA GLU A 135 9.26 16.60 6.18
C GLU A 135 9.15 15.17 5.66
N GLU A 136 10.06 14.29 6.07
CA GLU A 136 9.96 12.85 5.79
C GLU A 136 10.37 12.04 7.01
N ALA A 137 9.86 10.82 7.11
CA ALA A 137 10.21 9.87 8.15
C ALA A 137 10.45 8.49 7.53
N PRO A 138 11.67 7.93 7.62
CA PRO A 138 11.89 6.51 7.36
C PRO A 138 10.96 5.66 8.23
N LEU A 139 10.42 4.56 7.69
CA LEU A 139 9.48 3.71 8.43
C LEU A 139 10.11 3.14 9.71
N LYS A 140 11.42 2.87 9.70
CA LYS A 140 12.19 2.43 10.88
C LYS A 140 12.21 3.44 12.03
N ASP A 141 11.95 4.72 11.75
CA ASP A 141 11.97 5.79 12.74
C ASP A 141 10.56 6.10 13.28
N VAL A 142 9.52 5.49 12.70
CA VAL A 142 8.12 5.67 13.10
C VAL A 142 7.83 4.82 14.35
N VAL A 143 7.42 5.48 15.42
CA VAL A 143 7.08 4.86 16.71
C VAL A 143 5.59 4.52 16.77
N SER A 144 4.73 5.42 16.31
CA SER A 144 3.28 5.21 16.33
C SER A 144 2.54 6.10 15.33
N VAL A 145 1.33 5.68 14.96
CA VAL A 145 0.46 6.40 14.04
C VAL A 145 -0.89 6.62 14.71
N GLY A 146 -1.22 7.88 15.00
CA GLY A 146 -2.48 8.26 15.62
C GLY A 146 -3.70 7.97 14.73
N PRO A 147 -4.91 7.85 15.31
CA PRO A 147 -6.12 7.79 14.52
C PRO A 147 -6.40 9.14 13.81
N PRO A 148 -7.15 9.16 12.71
CA PRO A 148 -7.70 10.39 12.17
C PRO A 148 -8.54 11.12 13.22
N ARG A 149 -8.33 12.42 13.34
CA ARG A 149 -9.01 13.34 14.24
C ARG A 149 -9.51 14.54 13.45
N VAL A 150 -10.40 15.31 14.05
CA VAL A 150 -10.96 16.52 13.47
C VAL A 150 -10.66 17.69 14.40
N LYS A 151 -10.27 18.83 13.83
CA LYS A 151 -10.15 20.11 14.54
C LYS A 151 -11.10 21.13 13.92
N THR A 152 -11.74 21.92 14.78
CA THR A 152 -12.63 23.01 14.39
C THR A 152 -11.91 24.34 14.62
N GLY A 153 -11.67 25.09 13.56
CA GLY A 153 -11.15 26.46 13.62
C GLY A 153 -12.27 27.46 13.80
N LEU A 154 -12.01 28.52 14.57
CA LEU A 154 -12.86 29.71 14.65
C LEU A 154 -12.64 30.57 13.39
N GLY A 155 -13.31 30.23 12.30
CA GLY A 155 -13.38 31.10 11.12
C GLY A 155 -14.22 32.34 11.41
N ILE A 156 -13.94 33.45 10.72
CA ILE A 156 -14.58 34.76 10.95
C ILE A 156 -16.10 34.71 10.65
N PHE A 157 -16.56 33.79 9.80
CA PHE A 157 -17.98 33.64 9.43
C PHE A 157 -18.53 32.20 9.48
N VAL A 158 -17.68 31.18 9.35
CA VAL A 158 -18.08 29.76 9.39
C VAL A 158 -16.97 28.95 10.07
N PRO A 159 -17.28 28.02 10.98
CA PRO A 159 -16.27 27.13 11.57
C PRO A 159 -15.58 26.31 10.48
N SER A 160 -14.25 26.34 10.43
CA SER A 160 -13.49 25.51 9.49
C SER A 160 -13.21 24.15 10.13
N VAL A 161 -13.77 23.09 9.55
CA VAL A 161 -13.54 21.71 10.01
C VAL A 161 -12.44 21.10 9.17
N THR A 162 -11.36 20.67 9.81
CA THR A 162 -10.25 19.98 9.12
C THR A 162 -9.90 18.67 9.82
N SER A 163 -9.68 17.63 9.02
CA SER A 163 -9.19 16.35 9.50
C SER A 163 -7.66 16.33 9.53
N PHE A 164 -7.09 15.57 10.46
CA PHE A 164 -5.65 15.37 10.58
C PHE A 164 -5.32 14.05 11.28
N PHE A 165 -4.08 13.61 11.19
CA PHE A 165 -3.52 12.58 12.07
C PHE A 165 -2.04 12.84 12.31
N GLU A 166 -1.49 12.18 13.32
CA GLU A 166 -0.12 12.36 13.77
C GLU A 166 0.69 11.09 13.53
N VAL A 167 1.91 11.26 13.06
CA VAL A 167 2.93 10.21 12.99
C VAL A 167 4.03 10.59 13.98
N ASN A 168 4.16 9.82 15.05
CA ASN A 168 5.20 10.04 16.05
C ASN A 168 6.45 9.26 15.64
N THR A 169 7.58 9.94 15.60
CA THR A 169 8.90 9.37 15.26
C THR A 169 9.88 9.57 16.41
N PHE A 170 11.04 8.92 16.35
CA PHE A 170 12.13 9.21 17.30
C PHE A 170 12.64 10.66 17.25
N HIS A 171 12.35 11.39 16.17
CA HIS A 171 12.81 12.75 15.93
C HIS A 171 11.70 13.80 16.10
N GLY A 172 10.53 13.38 16.58
CA GLY A 172 9.37 14.26 16.80
C GLY A 172 8.13 13.84 16.01
N THR A 173 7.09 14.65 16.10
CA THR A 173 5.79 14.35 15.51
C THR A 173 5.61 15.06 14.17
N ILE A 174 5.24 14.31 13.13
CA ILE A 174 4.79 14.85 11.85
C ILE A 174 3.26 14.85 11.85
N VAL A 175 2.67 16.04 11.71
CA VAL A 175 1.22 16.20 11.62
C VAL A 175 0.80 16.25 10.15
N PHE A 176 -0.05 15.31 9.73
CA PHE A 176 -0.68 15.31 8.42
C PHE A 176 -2.07 15.93 8.53
N ASP A 177 -2.22 17.16 8.07
CA ASP A 177 -3.44 17.96 8.25
C ASP A 177 -3.90 18.63 6.94
N GLY A 178 -4.85 19.56 7.01
CA GLY A 178 -5.29 20.31 5.83
C GLY A 178 -6.31 19.61 4.96
N PHE A 179 -6.81 18.47 5.41
CA PHE A 179 -7.93 17.81 4.78
C PHE A 179 -9.20 18.57 5.16
N GLY A 180 -9.75 19.35 4.24
CA GLY A 180 -11.05 19.99 4.45
C GLY A 180 -12.17 18.95 4.54
N MET A 181 -13.41 19.40 4.72
CA MET A 181 -14.57 18.49 4.79
C MET A 181 -14.67 17.56 3.57
N GLN A 182 -14.35 18.06 2.37
CA GLN A 182 -14.39 17.29 1.13
C GLN A 182 -13.24 16.26 1.04
N ASP A 183 -12.16 16.48 1.80
CA ASP A 183 -10.96 15.63 1.78
C ASP A 183 -10.83 14.74 3.01
N ALA A 184 -11.81 14.76 3.92
CA ALA A 184 -11.77 13.99 5.17
C ALA A 184 -11.59 12.48 4.91
N GLN A 185 -12.15 11.96 3.82
CA GLN A 185 -11.95 10.57 3.41
C GLN A 185 -10.48 10.29 3.06
N PHE A 186 -9.79 11.23 2.38
CA PHE A 186 -8.39 11.09 2.04
C PHE A 186 -7.48 11.07 3.27
N CYS A 187 -7.84 11.79 4.33
CA CYS A 187 -7.16 11.69 5.63
C CYS A 187 -7.19 10.24 6.16
N GLY A 188 -8.35 9.60 6.11
CA GLY A 188 -8.51 8.20 6.53
C GLY A 188 -7.77 7.21 5.62
N ILE A 189 -7.81 7.43 4.30
CA ILE A 189 -7.08 6.61 3.32
C ILE A 189 -5.57 6.72 3.53
N LEU A 190 -5.03 7.93 3.66
CA LEU A 190 -3.61 8.15 3.91
C LEU A 190 -3.18 7.50 5.23
N ASN A 191 -3.95 7.69 6.31
CA ASN A 191 -3.68 7.04 7.59
C ASN A 191 -3.64 5.51 7.48
N SER A 192 -4.54 4.93 6.69
CA SER A 192 -4.61 3.49 6.45
C SER A 192 -3.38 2.99 5.68
N TRP A 193 -2.92 3.74 4.67
CA TRP A 193 -1.71 3.42 3.93
C TRP A 193 -0.44 3.55 4.77
N VAL A 194 -0.34 4.57 5.63
CA VAL A 194 0.77 4.70 6.58
C VAL A 194 0.83 3.48 7.52
N LYS A 195 -0.31 3.09 8.11
CA LYS A 195 -0.39 1.91 8.98
C LYS A 195 -0.08 0.62 8.22
N PHE A 196 -0.52 0.51 6.97
CA PHE A 196 -0.23 -0.64 6.12
C PHE A 196 1.27 -0.75 5.82
N ALA A 197 1.92 0.36 5.44
CA ALA A 197 3.35 0.42 5.17
C ALA A 197 4.17 0.04 6.41
N LEU A 198 3.84 0.63 7.57
CA LEU A 198 4.49 0.31 8.84
C LEU A 198 4.32 -1.17 9.22
N LYS A 199 3.10 -1.71 9.13
CA LYS A 199 2.85 -3.13 9.40
C LYS A 199 3.69 -4.06 8.52
N ASN A 200 3.83 -3.73 7.23
CA ASN A 200 4.67 -4.51 6.31
C ASN A 200 6.15 -4.39 6.69
N HIS A 201 6.62 -3.17 7.01
CA HIS A 201 7.99 -2.91 7.45
C HIS A 201 8.35 -3.72 8.71
N ASP A 202 7.53 -3.63 9.76
CA ASP A 202 7.76 -4.31 11.04
C ASP A 202 7.76 -5.84 10.89
N ALA A 203 6.86 -6.35 10.03
CA ALA A 203 6.78 -7.78 9.71
C ALA A 203 7.88 -8.24 8.73
N ARG A 204 8.77 -7.35 8.27
CA ARG A 204 9.76 -7.58 7.21
C ARG A 204 9.13 -8.21 5.96
N LYS A 205 7.88 -7.83 5.68
CA LYS A 205 7.06 -8.37 4.60
C LYS A 205 7.06 -7.40 3.43
N LYS A 206 7.41 -7.90 2.25
CA LYS A 206 7.26 -7.13 0.99
C LYS A 206 5.81 -7.14 0.53
N ASP A 207 5.36 -6.02 -0.04
CA ASP A 207 4.08 -5.97 -0.74
C ASP A 207 4.12 -6.89 -1.96
N VAL A 208 3.03 -7.62 -2.20
CA VAL A 208 2.94 -8.55 -3.33
C VAL A 208 3.20 -7.86 -4.67
N ARG A 209 2.81 -6.59 -4.81
CA ARG A 209 3.02 -5.81 -6.04
C ARG A 209 4.50 -5.57 -6.29
N LEU A 210 5.27 -5.28 -5.24
CA LEU A 210 6.72 -5.21 -5.33
C LEU A 210 7.34 -6.57 -5.67
N LEU A 211 6.80 -7.68 -5.14
CA LEU A 211 7.26 -9.02 -5.53
C LEU A 211 7.02 -9.29 -7.02
N ILE A 212 5.84 -8.95 -7.53
CA ILE A 212 5.47 -9.10 -8.95
C ILE A 212 6.40 -8.28 -9.84
N LEU A 213 6.71 -7.04 -9.46
CA LEU A 213 7.66 -6.19 -10.19
C LEU A 213 9.06 -6.81 -10.30
N ASN A 214 9.44 -7.64 -9.34
CA ASN A 214 10.75 -8.29 -9.27
C ASN A 214 10.77 -9.74 -9.77
N LEU A 215 9.69 -10.22 -10.40
CA LEU A 215 9.68 -11.58 -10.96
C LEU A 215 10.62 -11.69 -12.17
N PRO A 216 11.43 -12.76 -12.26
CA PRO A 216 12.37 -12.98 -13.35
C PRO A 216 11.65 -13.59 -14.57
N LEU A 217 10.81 -12.82 -15.27
CA LEU A 217 9.95 -13.33 -16.35
C LEU A 217 10.61 -13.41 -17.73
N GLY A 218 11.89 -13.07 -17.85
CA GLY A 218 12.57 -12.91 -19.14
C GLY A 218 12.04 -11.70 -19.91
N GLN A 219 12.92 -10.94 -20.54
CA GLN A 219 12.52 -10.02 -21.60
C GLN A 219 12.65 -10.80 -22.91
N GLU A 220 11.53 -11.06 -23.57
CA GLU A 220 11.55 -11.36 -25.01
C GLU A 220 11.71 -10.06 -25.79
#